data_AF-A0A0E2QFT6-F1
#
_entry.id   AF-A0A0E2QFT6-F1
#
_cell.length_a   1.000
_cell.length_b   1.000
_cell.length_c   1.000
_cell.angle_alpha   90.00
_cell.angle_beta   90.00
_cell.angle_gamma   90.00
#
_symmetry.space_group_name_H-M   'P 1'
#
loop_
_entity.id
_entity.type
_entity.pdbx_description
1 polymer ?
#
loop_
_entity_poly.entity_id
_entity_poly.type
_entity_poly.pdbx_seq_one_letter_code
_entity_poly.pdbx_strand_id
1 'polypeptide(L)'
;MAHLKKNTRGAVPGLAVHFERKTDHHTNKEIDVSKTYLNQELLADGSDMLSRFNARLNDVYCMQRDDVKALATWIVTLPEELAEAPYEQQSAFFEETTNFLNERYGQENTVAAVMHYDETTPHLHYAFVPVVFDNKKSRYKVSAKEVLTRHDLQTFHDDLDQDLKRCCYNDQ
;
A
#
# COMPACT_ATOMS: atom_id res chain seq x y z
N MET A 1 11.55 -6.89 -3.43
CA MET A 1 10.49 -7.61 -4.20
C MET A 1 9.17 -6.88 -3.99
N ALA A 2 8.29 -6.80 -4.98
CA ALA A 2 6.94 -6.23 -4.80
C ALA A 2 5.85 -7.18 -5.32
N HIS A 3 4.74 -7.30 -4.59
CA HIS A 3 3.62 -8.14 -4.97
C HIS A 3 2.28 -7.44 -4.74
N LEU A 4 1.40 -7.48 -5.74
CA LEU A 4 0.06 -6.90 -5.67
C LEU A 4 -1.03 -7.95 -5.44
N LYS A 5 -1.98 -7.64 -4.56
CA LYS A 5 -3.22 -8.39 -4.39
C LYS A 5 -4.45 -7.50 -4.56
N LYS A 6 -5.46 -8.02 -5.25
CA LYS A 6 -6.78 -7.39 -5.42
C LYS A 6 -7.77 -7.98 -4.41
N ASN A 7 -8.35 -7.14 -3.57
CA ASN A 7 -9.16 -7.55 -2.42
C ASN A 7 -10.60 -7.04 -2.53
N THR A 8 -11.56 -7.83 -2.04
CA THR A 8 -12.96 -7.41 -1.92
C THR A 8 -13.18 -6.60 -0.65
N ARG A 9 -14.31 -5.90 -0.55
CA ARG A 9 -14.68 -5.14 0.66
C ARG A 9 -14.69 -6.01 1.92
N GLY A 10 -15.17 -7.24 1.82
CA GLY A 10 -15.22 -8.17 2.95
C GLY A 10 -13.84 -8.56 3.52
N ALA A 11 -12.76 -8.40 2.76
CA ALA A 11 -11.40 -8.68 3.24
C ALA A 11 -10.78 -7.50 4.02
N VAL A 12 -11.30 -6.27 3.85
CA VAL A 12 -10.69 -5.05 4.37
C VAL A 12 -10.58 -5.04 5.91
N PRO A 13 -11.61 -5.45 6.69
CA PRO A 13 -11.48 -5.48 8.15
C PRO A 13 -10.33 -6.36 8.64
N GLY A 14 -10.14 -7.53 8.05
CA GLY A 14 -9.02 -8.42 8.40
C GLY A 14 -7.66 -7.85 8.02
N LEU A 15 -7.58 -7.17 6.86
CA LEU A 15 -6.36 -6.48 6.43
C LEU A 15 -6.02 -5.30 7.35
N ALA A 16 -7.00 -4.50 7.75
CA ALA A 16 -6.80 -3.39 8.68
C ALA A 16 -6.30 -3.88 10.04
N VAL A 17 -6.88 -4.98 10.57
CA VAL A 17 -6.39 -5.60 11.81
C VAL A 17 -4.93 -6.04 11.69
N HIS A 18 -4.54 -6.58 10.54
CA HIS A 18 -3.17 -7.03 10.30
C HIS A 18 -2.20 -5.85 10.12
N PHE A 19 -2.49 -4.89 9.25
CA PHE A 19 -1.59 -3.76 8.96
C PHE A 19 -1.41 -2.86 10.18
N GLU A 20 -2.51 -2.55 10.89
CA GLU A 20 -2.48 -1.61 12.01
C GLU A 20 -2.26 -2.32 13.36
N ARG A 21 -1.95 -3.62 13.35
CA ARG A 21 -1.69 -4.46 14.53
C ARG A 21 -2.75 -4.27 15.63
N LYS A 22 -4.03 -4.28 15.26
CA LYS A 22 -5.17 -4.07 16.18
C LYS A 22 -5.44 -5.25 17.14
N THR A 23 -4.57 -6.24 17.19
CA THR A 23 -4.66 -7.41 18.07
C THR A 23 -3.26 -7.98 18.30
N ASP A 24 -3.01 -8.54 19.49
CA ASP A 24 -1.76 -9.27 19.79
C ASP A 24 -1.86 -10.77 19.44
N HIS A 25 -3.04 -11.25 19.03
CA HIS A 25 -3.28 -12.65 18.69
C HIS A 25 -3.13 -12.88 17.19
N HIS A 26 -1.88 -13.01 16.76
CA HIS A 26 -1.55 -13.24 15.35
C HIS A 26 -1.48 -14.73 15.00
N THR A 27 -2.05 -15.10 13.85
CA THR A 27 -1.86 -16.44 13.27
C THR A 27 -0.48 -16.60 12.63
N ASN A 28 0.13 -15.50 12.18
CA ASN A 28 1.51 -15.47 11.72
C ASN A 28 2.45 -15.56 12.94
N LYS A 29 3.20 -16.66 13.04
CA LYS A 29 4.13 -16.92 14.12
C LYS A 29 5.44 -16.14 14.01
N GLU A 30 5.68 -15.53 12.85
CA GLU A 30 6.87 -14.72 12.59
C GLU A 30 6.73 -13.28 13.12
N ILE A 31 5.53 -12.87 13.58
CA ILE A 31 5.35 -11.56 14.19
C ILE A 31 5.94 -11.57 15.61
N ASP A 32 6.97 -10.75 15.81
CA ASP A 32 7.56 -10.45 17.10
C ASP A 32 6.89 -9.21 17.70
N VAL A 33 5.86 -9.42 18.51
CA VAL A 33 5.08 -8.34 19.16
C VAL A 33 5.97 -7.38 19.95
N SER A 34 7.13 -7.84 20.45
CA SER A 34 8.07 -6.97 21.16
C SER A 34 8.71 -5.92 20.26
N LYS A 35 8.68 -6.09 18.93
CA LYS A 35 9.21 -5.17 17.92
C LYS A 35 8.13 -4.34 17.23
N THR A 36 6.84 -4.59 17.47
CA THR A 36 5.76 -3.86 16.80
C THR A 36 5.83 -2.35 16.99
N TYR A 37 6.45 -1.86 18.08
CA TYR A 37 6.69 -0.43 18.29
C TYR A 37 7.64 0.20 17.25
N LEU A 38 8.38 -0.61 16.48
CA LEU A 38 9.22 -0.18 15.37
C LEU A 38 8.42 -0.02 14.07
N ASN A 39 7.20 -0.55 14.00
CA ASN A 39 6.34 -0.36 12.83
C ASN A 39 5.96 1.12 12.71
N GLN A 40 5.85 1.61 11.47
CA GLN A 40 5.60 3.01 11.20
C GLN A 40 4.47 3.16 10.18
N GLU A 41 3.47 3.96 10.54
CA GLU A 41 2.40 4.40 9.63
C GLU A 41 2.82 5.73 8.98
N LEU A 42 2.71 5.79 7.66
CA LEU A 42 3.12 6.95 6.86
C LEU A 42 1.95 7.91 6.58
N LEU A 43 0.70 7.48 6.73
CA LEU A 43 -0.48 8.35 6.66
C LEU A 43 -0.72 9.02 8.02
N ALA A 44 -0.04 10.13 8.26
CA ALA A 44 -0.08 10.88 9.52
C ALA A 44 -1.36 11.74 9.73
N ASP A 45 -2.55 11.23 9.38
CA ASP A 45 -3.83 11.95 9.56
C ASP A 45 -4.61 11.53 10.82
N GLY A 46 -4.10 10.55 11.59
CA GLY A 46 -4.68 10.05 12.83
C GLY A 46 -5.95 9.20 12.68
N SER A 47 -6.43 8.99 11.45
CA SER A 47 -7.56 8.10 11.17
C SER A 47 -7.10 6.66 10.91
N ASP A 48 -8.02 5.70 10.97
CA ASP A 48 -7.71 4.30 10.67
C ASP A 48 -8.09 3.92 9.24
N MET A 49 -7.46 2.86 8.72
CA MET A 49 -7.61 2.34 7.36
C MET A 49 -9.07 2.09 6.98
N LEU A 50 -9.90 1.57 7.89
CA LEU A 50 -11.32 1.32 7.59
C LEU A 50 -12.08 2.64 7.40
N SER A 51 -11.80 3.64 8.23
CA SER A 51 -12.40 4.97 8.10
C SER A 51 -12.01 5.62 6.78
N ARG A 52 -10.71 5.63 6.42
CA ARG A 52 -10.23 6.15 5.12
C ARG A 52 -10.84 5.42 3.94
N PHE A 53 -10.90 4.09 3.99
CA PHE A 53 -11.49 3.26 2.94
C PHE A 53 -12.97 3.57 2.74
N ASN A 54 -13.75 3.63 3.82
CA ASN A 54 -15.18 3.94 3.75
C ASN A 54 -15.43 5.37 3.27
N ALA A 55 -14.63 6.35 3.74
CA ALA A 55 -14.69 7.73 3.27
C ALA A 55 -14.46 7.78 1.75
N ARG A 56 -13.39 7.14 1.26
CA ARG A 56 -13.09 7.16 -0.18
C ARG A 56 -14.19 6.48 -1.01
N LEU A 57 -14.80 5.40 -0.53
CA LEU A 57 -15.93 4.75 -1.20
C LEU A 57 -17.22 5.59 -1.22
N ASN A 58 -17.37 6.56 -0.31
CA ASN A 58 -18.49 7.49 -0.33
C ASN A 58 -18.28 8.60 -1.39
N ASP A 59 -17.02 8.95 -1.68
CA ASP A 59 -16.68 10.00 -2.64
C ASP A 59 -16.76 9.54 -4.11
N VAL A 60 -16.61 8.24 -4.36
CA VAL A 60 -16.56 7.68 -5.72
C VAL A 60 -17.63 6.63 -5.94
N TYR A 61 -18.04 6.44 -7.20
CA TYR A 61 -19.00 5.39 -7.51
C TYR A 61 -18.37 4.00 -7.35
N CYS A 62 -18.86 3.22 -6.40
CA CYS A 62 -18.51 1.81 -6.29
C CYS A 62 -19.74 0.92 -6.50
N MET A 63 -19.63 -0.06 -7.40
CA MET A 63 -20.71 -1.00 -7.69
C MET A 63 -21.06 -1.82 -6.42
N GLN A 64 -22.35 -2.05 -6.16
CA GLN A 64 -22.81 -2.75 -4.97
C GLN A 64 -22.89 -4.26 -5.21
N ARG A 65 -21.73 -4.88 -5.38
CA ARG A 65 -21.57 -6.34 -5.44
C ARG A 65 -20.41 -6.77 -4.54
N ASP A 66 -20.53 -7.93 -3.92
CA ASP A 66 -19.55 -8.43 -2.95
C ASP A 66 -18.21 -8.82 -3.59
N ASP A 67 -18.22 -9.16 -4.88
CA ASP A 67 -17.05 -9.60 -5.63
C ASP A 67 -16.24 -8.44 -6.24
N VAL A 68 -16.68 -7.19 -6.06
CA VAL A 68 -15.92 -6.02 -6.50
C VAL A 68 -14.59 -5.98 -5.76
N LYS A 69 -13.51 -5.92 -6.55
CA LYS A 69 -12.16 -5.68 -6.04
C LYS A 69 -12.00 -4.20 -5.69
N ALA A 70 -12.51 -3.84 -4.52
CA ALA A 70 -12.61 -2.47 -4.06
C ALA A 70 -11.32 -1.94 -3.43
N LEU A 71 -10.38 -2.81 -3.10
CA LEU A 71 -9.08 -2.47 -2.54
C LEU A 71 -7.98 -3.21 -3.31
N ALA A 72 -6.87 -2.54 -3.56
CA ALA A 72 -5.62 -3.16 -4.00
C ALA A 72 -4.54 -2.94 -2.94
N THR A 73 -3.69 -3.94 -2.75
CA THR A 73 -2.59 -3.88 -1.79
C THR A 73 -1.29 -4.28 -2.46
N TRP A 74 -0.25 -3.47 -2.32
CA TRP A 74 1.14 -3.83 -2.58
C TRP A 74 1.81 -4.26 -1.26
N ILE A 75 2.61 -5.32 -1.34
CA ILE A 75 3.63 -5.63 -0.34
C ILE A 75 4.97 -5.39 -1.02
N VAL A 76 5.78 -4.49 -0.48
CA VAL A 76 7.13 -4.21 -0.98
C VAL A 76 8.13 -4.59 0.11
N THR A 77 8.93 -5.62 -0.15
CA THR A 77 9.96 -6.11 0.77
C THR A 77 11.25 -5.34 0.55
N LEU A 78 11.93 -5.00 1.65
CA LEU A 78 13.25 -4.40 1.64
C LEU A 78 14.22 -5.21 0.76
N PRO A 79 15.01 -4.57 -0.13
CA PRO A 79 16.05 -5.24 -0.90
C PRO A 79 17.12 -5.83 0.02
N GLU A 80 17.71 -6.96 -0.38
CA GLU A 80 18.76 -7.65 0.39
C GLU A 80 20.00 -6.76 0.56
N GLU A 81 20.28 -5.92 -0.43
CA GLU A 81 21.37 -4.94 -0.42
C GLU A 81 21.23 -3.88 0.67
N LEU A 82 20.00 -3.65 1.17
CA LEU A 82 19.69 -2.71 2.24
C LEU A 82 19.44 -3.39 3.59
N ALA A 83 19.53 -4.72 3.69
CA ALA A 83 19.21 -5.46 4.90
C ALA A 83 20.08 -5.04 6.10
N GLU A 84 21.37 -4.78 5.85
CA GLU A 84 22.34 -4.33 6.85
C GLU A 84 22.55 -2.80 6.84
N ALA A 85 21.77 -2.06 6.03
CA ALA A 85 21.85 -0.62 5.98
C ALA A 85 21.27 0.01 7.27
N PRO A 86 21.73 1.21 7.68
CA PRO A 86 21.14 1.94 8.79
C PRO A 86 19.62 2.12 8.63
N TYR A 87 18.91 2.20 9.76
CA TYR A 87 17.44 2.35 9.77
C TYR A 87 16.98 3.52 8.89
N GLU A 88 17.70 4.63 8.90
CA GLU A 88 17.39 5.82 8.11
C GLU A 88 17.38 5.54 6.60
N GLN A 89 18.30 4.69 6.11
CA GLN A 89 18.35 4.30 4.70
C GLN A 89 17.22 3.32 4.34
N GLN A 90 16.89 2.40 5.24
CA GLN A 90 15.75 1.50 5.06
C GLN A 90 14.42 2.27 5.04
N SER A 91 14.25 3.22 5.96
CA SER A 91 13.07 4.10 6.02
C SER A 91 12.96 4.96 4.76
N ALA A 92 14.07 5.57 4.31
CA ALA A 92 14.09 6.36 3.08
C ALA A 92 13.65 5.54 1.86
N PHE A 93 14.09 4.28 1.73
CA PHE A 93 13.62 3.39 0.66
C PHE A 93 12.09 3.23 0.66
N PHE A 94 11.49 3.01 1.84
CA PHE A 94 10.05 2.82 1.94
C PHE A 94 9.24 4.12 1.78
N GLU A 95 9.77 5.25 2.25
CA GLU A 95 9.18 6.58 2.06
C GLU A 95 9.14 6.92 0.56
N GLU A 96 10.26 6.74 -0.15
CA GLU A 96 10.30 6.94 -1.61
C GLU A 96 9.41 5.95 -2.37
N THR A 97 9.38 4.69 -1.96
CA THR A 97 8.43 3.71 -2.52
C THR A 97 6.98 4.16 -2.31
N THR A 98 6.66 4.75 -1.15
CA THR A 98 5.32 5.26 -0.85
C THR A 98 4.98 6.48 -1.70
N ASN A 99 5.94 7.38 -1.92
CA ASN A 99 5.80 8.53 -2.82
C ASN A 99 5.51 8.07 -4.25
N PHE A 100 6.31 7.15 -4.79
CA PHE A 100 6.07 6.53 -6.10
C PHE A 100 4.66 5.96 -6.23
N LEU A 101 4.21 5.19 -5.23
CA LEU A 101 2.89 4.58 -5.24
C LEU A 101 1.76 5.62 -5.16
N ASN A 102 1.95 6.67 -4.36
CA ASN A 102 1.01 7.79 -4.26
C ASN A 102 0.90 8.55 -5.59
N GLU A 103 2.02 8.80 -6.28
CA GLU A 103 2.00 9.42 -7.61
C GLU A 103 1.31 8.51 -8.64
N ARG A 104 1.60 7.21 -8.59
CA ARG A 104 1.09 6.22 -9.56
C ARG A 104 -0.41 5.98 -9.42
N TYR A 105 -0.92 5.91 -8.18
CA TYR A 105 -2.29 5.49 -7.90
C TYR A 105 -3.17 6.60 -7.28
N GLY A 106 -2.61 7.78 -7.02
CA GLY A 106 -3.27 8.93 -6.41
C GLY A 106 -3.23 8.84 -4.89
N GLN A 107 -2.57 9.81 -4.24
CA GLN A 107 -2.46 9.90 -2.79
C GLN A 107 -3.83 9.92 -2.10
N GLU A 108 -4.84 10.52 -2.71
CA GLU A 108 -6.21 10.58 -2.20
C GLU A 108 -6.93 9.22 -2.22
N ASN A 109 -6.35 8.24 -2.92
CA ASN A 109 -6.86 6.88 -2.98
C ASN A 109 -6.18 5.95 -1.96
N THR A 110 -5.07 6.38 -1.36
CA THR A 110 -4.31 5.63 -0.37
C THR A 110 -5.07 5.56 0.95
N VAL A 111 -5.15 4.37 1.53
CA VAL A 111 -5.87 4.12 2.79
C VAL A 111 -5.01 3.51 3.88
N ALA A 112 -3.86 2.91 3.52
CA ALA A 112 -2.83 2.45 4.46
C ALA A 112 -1.44 2.50 3.79
N ALA A 113 -0.43 2.91 4.54
CA ALA A 113 0.98 2.82 4.15
C ALA A 113 1.80 2.51 5.41
N VAL A 114 1.91 1.22 5.76
CA VAL A 114 2.51 0.77 7.01
C VAL A 114 3.77 -0.02 6.75
N MET A 115 4.87 0.40 7.36
CA MET A 115 6.12 -0.35 7.41
C MET A 115 6.08 -1.33 8.58
N HIS A 116 6.23 -2.62 8.30
CA HIS A 116 6.42 -3.65 9.32
C HIS A 116 7.90 -3.97 9.46
N TYR A 117 8.42 -3.84 10.68
CA TYR A 117 9.77 -4.23 11.11
C TYR A 117 9.75 -5.39 12.12
N ASP A 118 8.55 -5.88 12.45
CA ASP A 118 8.30 -6.91 13.44
C ASP A 118 8.12 -8.33 12.85
N GLU A 119 8.45 -8.52 11.59
CA GLU A 119 8.42 -9.81 10.88
C GLU A 119 9.82 -10.20 10.35
N THR A 120 9.93 -11.30 9.62
CA THR A 120 11.24 -11.85 9.15
C THR A 120 12.07 -10.85 8.33
N THR A 121 11.42 -10.07 7.47
CA THR A 121 12.09 -9.07 6.63
C THR A 121 11.25 -7.80 6.61
N PRO A 122 11.84 -6.61 6.83
CA PRO A 122 11.10 -5.37 6.75
C PRO A 122 10.35 -5.23 5.43
N HIS A 123 9.09 -4.80 5.50
CA HIS A 123 8.27 -4.63 4.31
C HIS A 123 7.19 -3.57 4.50
N LEU A 124 6.81 -2.92 3.40
CA LEU A 124 5.74 -1.96 3.31
C LEU A 124 4.45 -2.66 2.88
N HIS A 125 3.39 -2.51 3.68
CA HIS A 125 2.02 -2.68 3.22
C HIS A 125 1.48 -1.35 2.73
N TYR A 126 1.23 -1.27 1.43
CA TYR A 126 0.57 -0.13 0.81
C TYR A 126 -0.80 -0.56 0.31
N ALA A 127 -1.86 0.16 0.66
CA ALA A 127 -3.22 -0.15 0.27
C ALA A 127 -3.95 1.06 -0.26
N PHE A 128 -4.67 0.88 -1.36
CA PHE A 128 -5.39 1.96 -2.03
C PHE A 128 -6.68 1.48 -2.69
N VAL A 129 -7.62 2.41 -2.89
CA VAL A 129 -8.85 2.19 -3.67
C VAL A 129 -8.55 2.44 -5.15
N PRO A 130 -8.69 1.46 -6.05
CA PRO A 130 -8.35 1.66 -7.46
C PRO A 130 -9.44 2.49 -8.16
N VAL A 131 -9.26 3.80 -8.21
CA VAL A 131 -10.19 4.77 -8.79
C VAL A 131 -9.78 5.16 -10.21
N VAL A 132 -10.77 5.27 -11.10
CA VAL A 132 -10.60 5.79 -12.46
C VAL A 132 -11.79 6.68 -12.83
N PHE A 133 -11.57 7.66 -13.69
CA PHE A 133 -12.66 8.48 -14.22
C PHE A 133 -13.42 7.76 -15.36
N ASP A 134 -14.74 7.63 -15.22
CA ASP A 134 -15.62 7.09 -16.25
C ASP A 134 -16.17 8.22 -17.14
N ASN A 135 -15.54 8.41 -18.31
CA ASN A 135 -15.95 9.43 -19.28
C ASN A 135 -17.41 9.28 -19.77
N LYS A 136 -17.98 8.07 -19.78
CA LYS A 136 -19.35 7.85 -20.28
C LYS A 136 -20.41 8.28 -19.28
N LYS A 137 -20.06 8.26 -18.00
CA LYS A 137 -20.96 8.61 -16.88
C LYS A 137 -20.51 9.88 -16.15
N SER A 138 -19.43 10.52 -16.61
CA SER A 138 -18.80 11.72 -16.05
C SER A 138 -18.63 11.65 -14.54
N ARG A 139 -18.06 10.55 -14.03
CA ARG A 139 -17.86 10.34 -12.59
C ARG A 139 -16.64 9.47 -12.32
N TYR A 140 -16.04 9.63 -11.14
CA TYR A 140 -15.05 8.68 -10.64
C TYR A 140 -15.71 7.37 -10.21
N LYS A 141 -15.05 6.25 -10.49
CA LYS A 141 -15.51 4.92 -10.10
C LYS A 141 -14.37 4.04 -9.62
N VAL A 142 -14.71 3.04 -8.80
CA VAL A 142 -13.79 1.96 -8.44
C VAL A 142 -13.70 0.93 -9.56
N SER A 143 -12.51 0.69 -10.08
CA SER A 143 -12.24 -0.34 -11.09
C SER A 143 -10.79 -0.83 -11.05
N ALA A 144 -10.53 -1.88 -10.25
CA ALA A 144 -9.24 -2.57 -10.23
C ALA A 144 -8.83 -3.17 -11.59
N LYS A 145 -9.76 -3.32 -12.54
CA LYS A 145 -9.46 -3.79 -13.89
C LYS A 145 -8.84 -2.69 -14.75
N GLU A 146 -9.35 -1.47 -14.62
CA GLU A 146 -8.93 -0.33 -15.43
C GLU A 146 -7.68 0.35 -14.85
N VAL A 147 -7.52 0.37 -13.52
CA VAL A 147 -6.30 0.91 -12.88
C VAL A 147 -5.14 -0.08 -13.00
N LEU A 148 -5.34 -1.32 -12.58
CA LEU A 148 -4.29 -2.35 -12.50
C LEU A 148 -4.30 -3.22 -13.75
N THR A 149 -3.93 -2.60 -14.87
CA THR A 149 -3.86 -3.23 -16.19
C THR A 149 -2.70 -4.21 -16.28
N ARG A 150 -2.70 -5.06 -17.31
CA ARG A 150 -1.55 -5.94 -17.57
C ARG A 150 -0.26 -5.15 -17.79
N HIS A 151 -0.34 -4.03 -18.50
CA HIS A 151 0.81 -3.18 -18.77
C HIS A 151 1.36 -2.58 -17.47
N ASP A 152 0.48 -2.01 -16.64
CA ASP A 152 0.86 -1.46 -15.32
C ASP A 152 1.63 -2.48 -14.48
N LEU A 153 1.12 -3.71 -14.37
CA LEU A 153 1.77 -4.77 -13.59
C LEU A 153 3.07 -5.28 -14.22
N GLN A 154 3.22 -5.18 -15.54
CA GLN A 154 4.43 -5.62 -16.23
C GLN A 154 5.58 -4.62 -16.10
N THR A 155 5.29 -3.32 -16.11
CA THR A 155 6.32 -2.27 -16.01
C THR A 155 6.60 -1.85 -14.58
N PHE A 156 5.74 -2.21 -13.61
CA PHE A 156 5.83 -1.76 -12.22
C PHE A 156 7.24 -1.81 -11.62
N HIS A 157 7.94 -2.94 -11.76
CA HIS A 157 9.27 -3.11 -11.17
C HIS A 157 10.33 -2.23 -11.82
N ASP A 158 10.30 -2.11 -13.16
CA ASP A 158 11.23 -1.27 -13.90
C ASP A 158 10.96 0.21 -13.59
N ASP A 159 9.69 0.60 -13.49
CA ASP A 159 9.28 1.96 -13.17
C ASP A 159 9.73 2.35 -11.75
N LEU A 160 9.52 1.46 -10.76
CA LEU A 160 9.94 1.68 -9.38
C LEU A 160 11.47 1.77 -9.26
N ASP A 161 12.20 0.89 -9.93
CA ASP A 161 13.68 0.90 -9.92
C ASP A 161 14.23 2.20 -10.53
N GLN A 162 13.64 2.67 -11.63
CA GLN A 162 14.01 3.96 -12.24
C GLN A 162 13.74 5.14 -11.31
N ASP A 163 12.59 5.12 -10.63
CA ASP A 163 12.22 6.17 -9.68
C ASP A 163 13.17 6.24 -8.49
N LEU A 164 13.44 5.11 -7.84
CA LEU A 164 14.36 5.02 -6.72
C LEU A 164 15.78 5.49 -7.10
N LYS A 165 16.28 5.08 -8.27
CA LYS A 165 17.57 5.55 -8.78
C LYS A 165 17.59 7.06 -8.97
N ARG A 166 16.54 7.62 -9.57
CA ARG A 166 16.43 9.06 -9.81
C ARG A 166 16.50 9.86 -8.50
N CYS A 167 15.81 9.42 -7.46
CA CYS A 167 15.84 10.08 -6.16
C CYS A 167 17.23 9.98 -5.51
N CYS A 168 17.88 8.81 -5.54
CA CYS A 168 19.23 8.63 -4.99
C CYS A 168 20.34 9.45 -5.70
N TYR A 169 20.17 9.81 -6.98
CA TYR A 169 21.16 10.61 -7.72
C TYR A 169 20.99 12.13 -7.58
N ASN A 170 19.85 12.61 -7.10
CA ASN A 170 19.59 14.04 -6.94
C ASN A 170 20.07 14.60 -5.58
N ASP A 171 20.56 13.73 -4.68
CA ASP A 171 21.13 14.09 -3.37
C ASP A 171 22.68 14.09 -3.34
N GLN A 172 23.34 14.12 -4.50
CA GLN A 172 24.80 14.31 -4.65
C GLN A 172 25.15 15.63 -5.36
#